data_AF-X1ENI4-F1
#
_entry.id   AF-X1ENI4-F1
#
_cell.length_a   1.000
_cell.length_b   1.000
_cell.length_c   1.000
_cell.angle_alpha   90.00
_cell.angle_beta   90.00
_cell.angle_gamma   90.00
#
_symmetry.space_group_name_H-M   'P 1'
#
loop_
_entity.id
_entity.type
_entity.pdbx_description
1 polymer ?
#
loop_
_entity_poly.entity_id
_entity_poly.type
_entity_poly.pdbx_seq_one_letter_code
_entity_poly.pdbx_strand_id
1 'polypeptide(L)'
;TLNALKIAQDNSSKEVVFMGVGFETTSPTIASAILKADEEKINNFFVLSVGKVIPPVMRALLESGEININGFICPGHVSAIIGSRPYNFIAAQYSIPCVISGFEPLDILQTVFMLTKQIEEGRVEVEIQYKRIVKPEGNKIALEKVSRVFKIVDSEWRGIGKIPLSGLEIRE
;
A
#
# COMPACT_ATOMS: atom_id res chain seq x y z
N THR A 1 -7.92 3.22 -14.17
CA THR A 1 -6.77 2.79 -15.00
C THR A 1 -7.18 2.11 -16.29
N LEU A 2 -7.92 0.99 -16.27
CA LEU A 2 -8.29 0.27 -17.50
C LEU A 2 -9.08 1.13 -18.50
N ASN A 3 -9.92 2.06 -18.01
CA ASN A 3 -10.58 3.03 -18.87
C ASN A 3 -9.58 3.95 -19.61
N ALA A 4 -8.47 4.34 -18.99
CA ALA A 4 -7.45 5.16 -19.65
C ALA A 4 -6.70 4.36 -20.72
N LEU A 5 -6.42 3.08 -20.46
CA LEU A 5 -5.89 2.17 -21.47
C LEU A 5 -6.86 2.04 -22.65
N LYS A 6 -8.17 1.91 -22.38
CA LYS A 6 -9.20 1.87 -23.42
C LYS A 6 -9.26 3.16 -24.23
N ILE A 7 -9.18 4.32 -23.57
CA ILE A 7 -9.08 5.63 -24.25
C ILE A 7 -7.86 5.67 -25.17
N ALA A 8 -6.71 5.13 -24.76
CA ALA A 8 -5.51 5.06 -25.59
C ALA A 8 -5.72 4.17 -26.83
N GLN A 9 -6.32 2.99 -26.65
CA GLN A 9 -6.68 2.08 -27.75
C GLN A 9 -7.61 2.76 -28.77
N ASP A 10 -8.62 3.48 -28.30
CA ASP A 10 -9.63 4.13 -29.14
C ASP A 10 -9.13 5.42 -29.80
N ASN A 11 -7.95 5.93 -29.40
CA ASN A 11 -7.37 7.19 -29.88
C ASN A 11 -5.88 7.03 -30.22
N SER A 12 -5.54 6.11 -31.13
CA SER A 12 -4.15 5.76 -31.48
C SER A 12 -3.29 6.92 -31.99
N SER A 13 -3.89 8.01 -32.45
CA SER A 13 -3.20 9.24 -32.88
C SER A 13 -2.87 10.22 -31.76
N LYS A 14 -3.29 9.95 -30.51
CA LYS A 14 -3.07 10.82 -29.35
C LYS A 14 -2.27 10.10 -28.29
N GLU A 15 -1.37 10.84 -27.64
CA GLU A 15 -0.73 10.37 -26.40
C GLU A 15 -1.72 10.48 -25.24
N VAL A 16 -1.85 9.40 -24.47
CA VAL A 16 -2.74 9.32 -23.31
C VAL A 16 -1.90 9.08 -22.08
N VAL A 17 -1.83 10.08 -21.20
CA VAL A 17 -1.10 10.00 -19.94
C VAL A 17 -2.08 9.75 -18.79
N PHE A 18 -1.95 8.61 -18.12
CA PHE A 18 -2.68 8.29 -16.91
C PHE A 18 -1.88 8.67 -15.66
N MET A 19 -2.48 9.47 -14.79
CA MET A 19 -1.88 9.82 -13.50
C MET A 19 -2.05 8.64 -12.51
N GLY A 20 -0.99 7.85 -12.34
CA GLY A 20 -0.94 6.66 -11.49
C GLY A 20 -0.72 6.97 -10.02
N VAL A 21 -1.72 7.57 -9.35
CA VAL A 21 -1.68 7.90 -7.93
C VAL A 21 -2.31 6.79 -7.10
N GLY A 22 -1.70 6.49 -5.96
CA GLY A 22 -2.32 5.71 -4.90
C GLY A 22 -1.32 4.88 -4.10
N PHE A 23 -1.87 3.99 -3.28
CA PHE A 23 -1.12 3.07 -2.43
C PHE A 23 -1.10 1.67 -3.03
N GLU A 24 -0.65 0.69 -2.24
CA GLU A 24 -0.52 -0.71 -2.64
C GLU A 24 -1.84 -1.34 -3.09
N THR A 25 -3.00 -0.77 -2.71
CA THR A 25 -4.32 -1.17 -3.22
C THR A 25 -4.52 -0.91 -4.71
N THR A 26 -3.87 0.13 -5.23
CA THR A 26 -4.04 0.60 -6.62
C THR A 26 -2.89 0.16 -7.52
N SER A 27 -1.68 0.04 -6.98
CA SER A 27 -0.47 -0.30 -7.74
C SER A 27 -0.60 -1.59 -8.58
N PRO A 28 -1.23 -2.68 -8.11
CA PRO A 28 -1.41 -3.89 -8.91
C PRO A 28 -2.28 -3.69 -10.16
N THR A 29 -3.30 -2.83 -10.07
CA THR A 29 -4.17 -2.50 -11.19
C THR A 29 -3.45 -1.60 -12.20
N ILE A 30 -2.59 -0.70 -11.72
CA ILE A 30 -1.73 0.12 -12.58
C ILE A 30 -0.70 -0.76 -13.28
N ALA A 31 -0.02 -1.65 -12.54
CA ALA A 31 0.89 -2.63 -13.12
C ALA A 31 0.20 -3.50 -14.18
N SER A 32 -1.02 -3.98 -13.91
CA SER A 32 -1.77 -4.77 -14.88
C SER A 32 -2.09 -4.00 -16.15
N ALA A 33 -2.38 -2.70 -16.06
CA ALA A 33 -2.64 -1.88 -17.25
C ALA A 33 -1.36 -1.66 -18.08
N ILE A 34 -0.21 -1.45 -17.44
CA ILE A 34 1.08 -1.31 -18.12
C ILE A 34 1.46 -2.63 -18.81
N LEU A 35 1.38 -3.77 -18.09
CA LEU A 35 1.66 -5.08 -18.68
C LEU A 35 0.73 -5.41 -19.85
N LYS A 36 -0.55 -5.02 -19.75
CA LYS A 36 -1.50 -5.21 -20.84
C LYS A 36 -1.20 -4.32 -22.05
N ALA A 37 -0.80 -3.06 -21.82
CA ALA A 37 -0.39 -2.16 -22.89
C ALA A 37 0.81 -2.72 -23.67
N ASP A 38 1.78 -3.29 -22.95
CA ASP A 38 2.95 -3.97 -23.54
C ASP A 38 2.54 -5.22 -24.35
N GLU A 39 1.73 -6.11 -23.77
CA GLU A 39 1.22 -7.32 -24.43
C GLU A 39 0.44 -7.00 -25.71
N GLU A 40 -0.40 -5.97 -25.68
CA GLU A 40 -1.23 -5.53 -26.81
C GLU A 40 -0.52 -4.52 -27.73
N LYS A 41 0.75 -4.18 -27.47
CA LYS A 41 1.58 -3.23 -28.24
C LYS A 41 0.95 -1.83 -28.39
N ILE A 42 0.33 -1.34 -27.33
CA ILE A 42 -0.29 -0.02 -27.25
C ILE A 42 0.78 1.02 -26.89
N ASN A 43 1.32 1.69 -27.90
CA ASN A 43 2.49 2.55 -27.74
C ASN A 43 2.16 4.00 -27.33
N ASN A 44 0.89 4.38 -27.29
CA ASN A 44 0.44 5.74 -26.96
C ASN A 44 -0.13 5.86 -25.54
N PHE A 45 0.02 4.83 -24.71
CA PHE A 45 -0.42 4.83 -23.32
C PHE A 45 0.77 5.01 -22.38
N PHE A 46 0.74 6.09 -21.60
CA PHE A 46 1.79 6.44 -20.65
C PHE A 46 1.22 6.50 -19.24
N VAL A 47 2.05 6.19 -18.25
CA VAL A 47 1.67 6.30 -16.83
C VAL A 47 2.65 7.22 -16.11
N LEU A 48 2.14 8.32 -15.58
CA LEU A 48 2.87 9.14 -14.62
C LEU A 48 2.73 8.48 -13.24
N SER A 49 3.74 7.71 -12.81
CA SER A 49 3.69 7.01 -11.52
C SER A 49 3.91 7.96 -10.35
N VAL A 50 2.92 8.01 -9.46
CA VAL A 50 2.98 8.72 -8.17
C VAL A 50 2.57 7.76 -7.05
N GLY A 51 2.88 6.47 -7.23
CA GLY A 51 2.55 5.41 -6.29
C GLY A 51 3.33 5.57 -4.99
N LYS A 52 2.68 5.22 -3.88
CA LYS A 52 3.20 5.36 -2.51
C LYS A 52 3.17 4.04 -1.76
N VAL A 53 4.08 3.89 -0.81
CA VAL A 53 4.25 2.69 0.03
C VAL A 53 4.02 3.08 1.49
N ILE A 54 3.16 2.34 2.19
CA ILE A 54 2.64 2.69 3.52
C ILE A 54 3.64 2.41 4.66
N PRO A 55 4.28 1.22 4.75
CA PRO A 55 5.21 0.94 5.85
C PRO A 55 6.31 2.01 6.09
N PRO A 56 6.96 2.58 5.04
CA PRO A 56 7.96 3.64 5.21
C PRO A 56 7.40 4.94 5.80
N VAL A 57 6.17 5.35 5.44
CA VAL A 57 5.58 6.56 6.04
C VAL A 57 5.15 6.32 7.49
N MET A 58 4.71 5.10 7.83
CA MET A 58 4.46 4.73 9.22
C MET A 58 5.73 4.80 10.07
N ARG A 59 6.87 4.36 9.51
CA ARG A 59 8.19 4.51 10.15
C ARG A 59 8.55 5.99 10.35
N ALA A 60 8.44 6.81 9.32
CA ALA A 60 8.74 8.24 9.40
C ALA A 60 7.88 8.94 10.47
N LEU A 61 6.62 8.54 10.61
CA LEU A 61 5.70 9.05 11.64
C LEU A 61 6.17 8.71 13.06
N LEU A 62 6.68 7.50 13.27
CA LEU A 62 7.21 7.06 14.56
C LEU A 62 8.55 7.74 14.89
N GLU A 63 9.38 7.97 13.88
CA GLU A 63 10.70 8.58 14.02
C GLU A 63 10.65 10.11 14.19
N SER A 64 9.54 10.77 13.81
CA SER A 64 9.41 12.23 14.03
C SER A 64 9.33 12.59 15.51
N GLY A 65 8.86 11.67 16.36
CA GLY A 65 8.70 11.91 17.81
C GLY A 65 7.63 12.94 18.17
N GLU A 66 6.88 13.46 17.19
CA GLU A 66 5.86 14.50 17.38
C GLU A 66 4.51 13.94 17.85
N ILE A 67 4.32 12.62 17.76
CA ILE A 67 3.02 11.97 17.97
C ILE A 67 3.15 10.83 18.98
N ASN A 68 2.34 10.89 20.03
CA ASN A 68 2.20 9.80 21.00
C ASN A 68 1.26 8.73 20.43
N ILE A 69 1.83 7.65 19.90
CA ILE A 69 1.09 6.52 19.32
C ILE A 69 1.25 5.30 20.24
N ASN A 70 0.13 4.83 20.81
CA ASN A 70 0.11 3.61 21.63
C ASN A 70 -0.36 2.36 20.87
N GLY A 71 -0.83 2.53 19.63
CA GLY A 71 -1.28 1.42 18.79
C GLY A 71 -1.68 1.88 17.40
N PHE A 72 -1.55 0.99 16.41
CA PHE A 72 -2.01 1.26 15.04
C PHE A 72 -3.23 0.42 14.67
N ILE A 73 -4.22 1.09 14.10
CA ILE A 73 -5.22 0.46 13.24
C ILE A 73 -4.64 0.43 11.82
N CYS A 74 -4.18 -0.73 11.38
CA CYS A 74 -3.55 -0.88 10.08
C CYS A 74 -4.61 -1.00 8.95
N PRO A 75 -4.33 -0.43 7.76
CA PRO A 75 -5.29 -0.34 6.66
C PRO A 75 -5.61 -1.72 6.07
N GLY A 76 -6.88 -2.12 6.11
CA GLY A 76 -7.35 -3.42 5.64
C GLY A 76 -7.05 -3.71 4.18
N HIS A 77 -7.43 -2.82 3.26
CA HIS A 77 -7.23 -3.05 1.82
C HIS A 77 -5.76 -3.04 1.40
N VAL A 78 -4.93 -2.17 1.98
CA VAL A 78 -3.47 -2.20 1.73
C VAL A 78 -2.90 -3.54 2.18
N SER A 79 -3.31 -3.99 3.37
CA SER A 79 -2.90 -5.28 3.93
C SER A 79 -3.45 -6.48 3.15
N ALA A 80 -4.57 -6.33 2.44
CA ALA A 80 -5.04 -7.36 1.51
C ALA A 80 -4.03 -7.61 0.38
N ILE A 81 -3.23 -6.60 0.03
CA ILE A 81 -2.17 -6.70 -0.97
C ILE A 81 -0.85 -7.13 -0.34
N ILE A 82 -0.36 -6.41 0.67
CA ILE A 82 0.99 -6.62 1.21
C ILE A 82 1.08 -7.62 2.37
N GLY A 83 -0.07 -8.01 2.93
CA GLY A 83 -0.16 -8.87 4.10
C GLY A 83 0.12 -8.13 5.41
N SER A 84 0.32 -8.89 6.49
CA SER A 84 0.64 -8.33 7.81
C SER A 84 2.13 -8.20 8.08
N ARG A 85 2.95 -9.05 7.46
CA ARG A 85 4.41 -9.11 7.70
C ARG A 85 5.13 -7.77 7.53
N PRO A 86 4.78 -6.91 6.55
CA PRO A 86 5.45 -5.62 6.40
C PRO A 86 5.26 -4.66 7.58
N TYR A 87 4.31 -4.91 8.49
CA TYR A 87 4.12 -4.10 9.69
C TYR A 87 4.90 -4.62 10.90
N ASN A 88 5.50 -5.82 10.84
CA ASN A 88 6.17 -6.45 11.98
C ASN A 88 7.30 -5.60 12.58
N PHE A 89 7.92 -4.73 11.78
CA PHE A 89 8.94 -3.81 12.27
C PHE A 89 8.40 -2.87 13.34
N ILE A 90 7.11 -2.53 13.32
CA ILE A 90 6.50 -1.59 14.29
C ILE A 90 6.52 -2.22 15.68
N ALA A 91 6.01 -3.44 15.80
CA ALA A 91 6.04 -4.19 17.05
C ALA A 91 7.48 -4.47 17.49
N ALA A 92 8.34 -4.92 16.57
CA ALA A 92 9.70 -5.36 16.88
C ALA A 92 10.67 -4.23 17.24
N GLN A 93 10.53 -3.04 16.64
CA GLN A 93 11.49 -1.94 16.79
C GLN A 93 10.96 -0.79 17.65
N TYR A 94 9.65 -0.59 17.70
CA TYR A 94 9.03 0.53 18.42
C TYR A 94 8.14 0.08 19.58
N SER A 95 7.98 -1.23 19.80
CA SER A 95 7.14 -1.79 20.86
C SER A 95 5.69 -1.29 20.82
N ILE A 96 5.15 -1.04 19.62
CA ILE A 96 3.78 -0.57 19.42
C ILE A 96 2.92 -1.68 18.79
N PRO A 97 1.80 -2.09 19.43
CA PRO A 97 0.91 -3.10 18.88
C PRO A 97 0.17 -2.58 17.65
N CYS A 98 -0.13 -3.48 16.72
CA CYS A 98 -0.82 -3.16 15.48
C CYS A 98 -1.94 -4.16 15.25
N VAL A 99 -3.10 -3.70 14.80
CA VAL A 99 -4.20 -4.58 14.38
C VAL A 99 -4.72 -4.16 13.01
N ILE A 100 -4.71 -5.08 12.05
CA ILE A 100 -5.24 -4.85 10.71
C ILE A 100 -6.76 -4.98 10.75
N SER A 101 -7.45 -3.88 10.43
CA SER A 101 -8.91 -3.79 10.53
C SER A 101 -9.60 -3.89 9.18
N GLY A 102 -10.84 -4.38 9.20
CA GLY A 102 -11.80 -4.17 8.12
C GLY A 102 -12.36 -2.75 8.14
N PHE A 103 -13.52 -2.56 7.51
CA PHE A 103 -14.15 -1.25 7.35
C PHE A 103 -15.57 -1.19 7.89
N GLU A 104 -16.14 -2.33 8.30
CA GLU A 104 -17.45 -2.35 8.93
C GLU A 104 -17.34 -1.81 10.36
N PRO A 105 -18.40 -1.20 10.92
CA PRO A 105 -18.37 -0.66 12.28
C PRO A 105 -17.91 -1.69 13.32
N LEU A 106 -18.34 -2.95 13.19
CA LEU A 106 -17.93 -4.03 14.09
C LEU A 106 -16.46 -4.44 13.91
N ASP A 107 -15.89 -4.28 12.71
CA ASP A 107 -14.46 -4.54 12.50
C ASP A 107 -13.61 -3.56 13.29
N ILE A 108 -13.98 -2.29 13.23
CA ILE A 108 -13.28 -1.20 13.92
C ILE A 108 -13.41 -1.40 15.44
N LEU A 109 -14.62 -1.66 15.94
CA LEU A 109 -14.84 -1.92 17.37
C LEU A 109 -14.03 -3.13 17.87
N GLN A 110 -14.02 -4.24 17.13
CA GLN A 110 -13.22 -5.40 17.49
C GLN A 110 -11.72 -5.10 17.45
N THR A 111 -11.26 -4.32 16.47
CA THR A 111 -9.85 -3.92 16.34
C THR A 111 -9.41 -3.07 17.53
N VAL A 112 -10.23 -2.11 17.95
CA VAL A 112 -9.98 -1.29 19.14
C VAL A 112 -9.90 -2.18 20.38
N PHE A 113 -10.85 -3.10 20.55
CA PHE A 113 -10.82 -4.06 21.65
C PHE A 113 -9.54 -4.92 21.66
N MET A 114 -9.10 -5.41 20.50
CA MET A 114 -7.87 -6.19 20.37
C MET A 114 -6.62 -5.37 20.72
N LEU A 115 -6.55 -4.10 20.28
CA LEU A 115 -5.46 -3.19 20.65
C LEU A 115 -5.43 -2.92 22.15
N THR A 116 -6.57 -2.57 22.76
CA THR A 116 -6.63 -2.28 24.19
C THR A 116 -6.30 -3.50 25.03
N LYS A 117 -6.73 -4.69 24.60
CA LYS A 117 -6.40 -5.96 25.26
C LYS A 117 -4.91 -6.26 25.22
N GLN A 118 -4.26 -6.06 24.06
CA GLN A 118 -2.80 -6.20 23.96
C GLN A 118 -2.08 -5.26 24.93
N ILE A 119 -2.51 -3.99 25.01
CA ILE A 119 -1.94 -3.00 25.93
C ILE A 119 -2.12 -3.41 27.38
N GLU A 120 -3.32 -3.86 27.78
CA GLU A 120 -3.61 -4.34 29.14
C GLU A 120 -2.73 -5.55 29.52
N GLU A 121 -2.56 -6.50 28.59
CA GLU A 121 -1.79 -7.72 28.79
C GLU A 121 -0.27 -7.52 28.63
N GLY A 122 0.19 -6.32 28.27
CA GLY A 122 1.60 -6.05 27.95
C GLY A 122 2.11 -6.78 26.70
N ARG A 123 1.21 -7.20 25.80
CA ARG A 123 1.56 -7.84 24.52
C ARG A 123 1.81 -6.79 23.44
N VAL A 124 2.75 -7.09 22.55
CA VAL A 124 3.07 -6.23 21.40
C VAL A 124 3.19 -7.09 20.16
N GLU A 125 2.09 -7.21 19.42
CA GLU A 125 2.00 -8.06 18.24
C GLU A 125 1.33 -7.34 17.06
N VAL A 126 1.53 -7.88 15.85
CA VAL A 126 0.74 -7.50 14.68
C VAL A 126 -0.37 -8.55 14.50
N GLU A 127 -1.58 -8.21 14.90
CA GLU A 127 -2.75 -9.08 14.75
C GLU A 127 -3.57 -8.73 13.50
N ILE A 128 -4.33 -9.71 13.01
CA ILE A 128 -5.22 -9.55 11.86
C ILE A 128 -6.65 -9.70 12.37
N GLN A 129 -7.40 -8.60 12.45
CA GLN A 129 -8.85 -8.66 12.67
C GLN A 129 -9.56 -9.00 11.34
N TYR A 130 -9.10 -8.43 10.23
CA TYR A 130 -9.71 -8.61 8.90
C TYR A 130 -9.36 -9.95 8.22
N LYS A 131 -9.39 -11.08 8.95
CA LYS A 131 -8.95 -12.42 8.51
C LYS A 131 -9.70 -12.95 7.28
N ARG A 132 -10.91 -12.45 7.03
CA ARG A 132 -11.72 -12.83 5.87
C ARG A 132 -11.10 -12.41 4.53
N ILE A 133 -10.23 -11.40 4.53
CA ILE A 133 -9.57 -10.89 3.32
C ILE A 133 -8.03 -10.95 3.44
N VAL A 134 -7.48 -10.63 4.62
CA VAL A 134 -6.04 -10.44 4.80
C VAL A 134 -5.35 -11.74 5.22
N LYS A 135 -4.27 -12.08 4.50
CA LYS A 135 -3.34 -13.16 4.85
C LYS A 135 -1.99 -12.59 5.27
N PRO A 136 -1.21 -13.27 6.13
CA PRO A 136 0.10 -12.76 6.56
C PRO A 136 1.05 -12.43 5.40
N GLU A 137 1.05 -13.24 4.35
CA GLU A 137 1.86 -13.10 3.14
C GLU A 137 1.26 -12.18 2.07
N GLY A 138 0.03 -11.68 2.27
CA GLY A 138 -0.65 -10.83 1.30
C GLY A 138 -1.08 -11.57 0.03
N ASN A 139 -1.25 -10.80 -1.05
CA ASN A 139 -1.61 -11.31 -2.37
C ASN A 139 -0.37 -11.45 -3.24
N LYS A 140 0.17 -12.68 -3.32
CA LYS A 140 1.39 -12.98 -4.08
C LYS A 140 1.31 -12.57 -5.55
N ILE A 141 0.16 -12.78 -6.20
CA ILE A 141 -0.04 -12.43 -7.62
C ILE A 141 0.00 -10.91 -7.81
N ALA A 142 -0.64 -10.16 -6.91
CA ALA A 142 -0.62 -8.70 -6.95
C ALA A 142 0.80 -8.16 -6.72
N LEU A 143 1.51 -8.71 -5.73
CA LEU A 143 2.89 -8.35 -5.41
C LEU A 143 3.85 -8.66 -6.57
N GLU A 144 3.69 -9.80 -7.25
CA GLU A 144 4.49 -10.16 -8.43
C GLU A 144 4.26 -9.19 -9.59
N LYS A 145 3.01 -8.81 -9.87
CA LYS A 145 2.72 -7.80 -10.89
C LYS A 145 3.37 -6.46 -10.57
N VAL A 146 3.27 -6.03 -9.31
CA VAL A 146 3.89 -4.78 -8.86
C VAL A 146 5.41 -4.87 -8.99
N SER A 147 6.05 -5.97 -8.60
CA SER A 147 7.50 -6.11 -8.66
C SER A 147 8.04 -6.15 -10.09
N ARG A 148 7.29 -6.71 -11.04
CA ARG A 148 7.63 -6.72 -12.47
C ARG A 148 7.65 -5.33 -13.09
N VAL A 149 6.74 -4.44 -12.67
CA VAL A 149 6.56 -3.12 -13.30
C VAL A 149 7.27 -2.01 -12.54
N PHE A 150 7.30 -2.09 -11.20
CA PHE A 150 7.76 -1.02 -10.35
C PHE A 150 9.02 -1.39 -9.56
N LYS A 151 9.85 -0.38 -9.30
CA LYS A 151 10.92 -0.38 -8.30
C LYS A 151 10.58 0.61 -7.18
N ILE A 152 11.03 0.32 -5.97
CA ILE A 152 10.86 1.20 -4.81
C ILE A 152 11.93 2.30 -4.88
N VAL A 153 11.51 3.54 -4.66
CA VAL A 153 12.37 4.73 -4.66
C VAL A 153 12.03 5.65 -3.49
N ASP A 154 12.91 6.59 -3.18
CA ASP A 154 12.57 7.70 -2.29
C ASP A 154 11.52 8.60 -2.94
N SER A 155 10.65 9.21 -2.14
CA SER A 155 9.55 9.98 -2.71
C SER A 155 9.09 11.13 -1.83
N GLU A 156 8.65 12.22 -2.47
CA GLU A 156 8.10 13.41 -1.81
C GLU A 156 6.65 13.19 -1.38
N TRP A 157 6.36 13.36 -0.09
CA TRP A 157 5.02 13.33 0.46
C TRP A 157 4.56 14.75 0.75
N ARG A 158 3.50 15.19 0.07
CA ARG A 158 2.97 16.54 0.22
C ARG A 158 2.62 16.82 1.69
N GLY A 159 3.26 17.83 2.28
CA GLY A 159 3.04 18.23 3.67
C GLY A 159 3.87 17.45 4.71
N ILE A 160 4.67 16.46 4.29
CA ILE A 160 5.56 15.69 5.17
C ILE A 160 7.03 15.85 4.74
N GLY A 161 7.28 15.84 3.42
CA GLY A 161 8.63 15.94 2.83
C GLY A 161 9.08 14.63 2.21
N LYS A 162 10.39 14.52 1.95
CA LYS A 162 10.99 13.34 1.31
C LYS A 162 11.07 12.18 2.30
N ILE A 163 10.45 11.05 1.95
CA ILE A 163 10.51 9.83 2.75
C ILE A 163 11.26 8.75 1.96
N PRO A 164 12.34 8.17 2.53
CA PRO A 164 13.08 7.10 1.87
C PRO A 164 12.22 5.87 1.56
N LEU A 165 12.49 5.23 0.43
CA LEU A 165 11.86 3.97 0.02
C LEU A 165 10.31 3.97 0.02
N SER A 166 9.69 5.14 -0.14
CA SER A 166 8.24 5.34 0.04
C SER A 166 7.45 5.53 -1.25
N GLY A 167 8.11 5.48 -2.41
CA GLY A 167 7.51 5.66 -3.73
C GLY A 167 7.67 4.44 -4.63
N LEU A 168 6.88 4.43 -5.70
CA LEU A 168 6.97 3.47 -6.80
C LEU A 168 7.28 4.18 -8.11
N GLU A 169 8.39 3.80 -8.75
CA GLU A 169 8.79 4.25 -10.08
C GLU A 169 8.71 3.08 -11.07
N ILE A 170 8.29 3.35 -12.31
CA ILE A 170 8.24 2.33 -13.37
C ILE A 170 9.68 1.94 -13.73
N ARG A 171 9.94 0.64 -13.89
CA ARG A 171 11.24 0.13 -14.30
C ARG A 171 11.54 0.51 -15.75
N GLU A 172 12.83 0.62 -16.06
CA GLU A 172 13.34 0.68 -17.43
C GLU A 172 13.16 -0.65 -18.16
#